data_AF-A0A2H0ABD1-F1
#
_entry.id   AF-A0A2H0ABD1-F1
#
_cell.length_a   1.000
_cell.length_b   1.000
_cell.length_c   1.000
_cell.angle_alpha   90.00
_cell.angle_beta   90.00
_cell.angle_gamma   90.00
#
_symmetry.space_group_name_H-M   'P 1'
#
loop_
_entity.id
_entity.type
_entity.pdbx_description
1 polymer ?
#
loop_
_entity_poly.entity_id
_entity_poly.type
_entity_poly.pdbx_seq_one_letter_code
_entity_poly.pdbx_strand_id
1 'polypeptide(L)' 'MFALFDNSTKEDVADFAGVFQLTFPVGKENGIAKAVGAKGLSDIVVFISRDGELIKVVGGPISYAALSAGIEEILE' A
#
# COMPACT_ATOMS: atom_id res chain seq x y z
N MET A 1 -4.22 -23.09 -13.10
CA MET A 1 -3.89 -23.56 -11.73
C MET A 1 -3.51 -22.33 -10.92
N PHE A 2 -4.47 -21.74 -10.19
CA PHE A 2 -4.26 -20.54 -9.36
C PHE A 2 -4.67 -20.91 -7.93
N ALA A 3 -3.72 -21.39 -7.14
CA ALA A 3 -3.91 -21.67 -5.72
C ALA A 3 -2.53 -21.69 -5.04
N LEU A 4 -1.89 -20.52 -4.88
CA LEU A 4 -0.62 -20.43 -4.12
C LEU A 4 -0.50 -19.20 -3.21
N PHE A 5 -1.49 -18.31 -3.12
CA PHE A 5 -1.37 -17.09 -2.28
C PHE A 5 -2.34 -17.03 -1.09
N ASP A 6 -3.22 -18.02 -0.90
CA ASP A 6 -4.25 -17.94 0.15
C ASP A 6 -3.69 -18.22 1.57
N ASN A 7 -2.48 -18.80 1.66
CA ASN A 7 -1.87 -19.24 2.92
C ASN A 7 -0.62 -18.45 3.33
N SER A 8 -0.48 -17.17 2.94
CA SER A 8 0.59 -16.35 3.49
C SER A 8 0.39 -16.13 4.99
N THR A 9 1.36 -16.61 5.77
CA THR A 9 1.49 -16.51 7.22
C THR A 9 2.17 -15.20 7.62
N LYS A 10 2.19 -14.90 8.93
CA LYS A 10 2.96 -13.76 9.44
C LYS A 10 4.47 -13.92 9.19
N GLU A 11 4.95 -15.15 9.14
CA GLU A 11 6.36 -15.49 8.89
C GLU A 11 6.74 -15.13 7.44
N ASP A 12 5.85 -15.37 6.47
CA ASP A 12 6.09 -15.01 5.06
C ASP A 12 6.25 -13.50 4.85
N VAL A 13 5.53 -12.67 5.62
CA VAL A 13 5.67 -11.20 5.56
C VAL A 13 6.98 -10.74 6.20
N ALA A 14 7.39 -11.37 7.31
CA ALA A 14 8.65 -11.04 7.97
C ALA A 14 9.86 -11.44 7.11
N ASP A 15 9.83 -12.61 6.49
CA ASP A 15 10.86 -13.08 5.58
C ASP A 15 10.97 -12.20 4.34
N PHE A 16 9.83 -11.80 3.75
CA PHE A 16 9.80 -10.83 2.66
C PHE A 16 10.45 -9.50 3.05
N ALA A 17 10.07 -8.93 4.20
CA ALA A 17 10.66 -7.68 4.68
C ALA A 17 12.18 -7.81 4.92
N GLY A 18 12.64 -8.96 5.43
CA GLY A 18 14.06 -9.26 5.63
C GLY A 18 14.84 -9.35 4.31
N VAL A 19 14.30 -10.05 3.31
CA VAL A 19 14.92 -10.21 1.98
C VAL A 19 15.07 -8.87 1.27
N PHE A 20 14.04 -8.02 1.31
CA PHE A 20 14.03 -6.72 0.63
C PHE A 20 14.54 -5.57 1.50
N GLN A 21 15.05 -5.86 2.71
CA GLN A 21 15.56 -4.86 3.66
C GLN A 21 14.58 -3.70 3.90
N LEU A 22 13.29 -4.02 3.96
CA LEU A 22 12.25 -3.01 4.16
C LEU A 22 12.31 -2.49 5.59
N THR A 23 12.44 -1.18 5.74
CA THR A 23 12.50 -0.50 7.04
C THR A 23 11.16 0.10 7.47
N PHE A 24 10.19 0.11 6.57
CA PHE A 24 8.82 0.58 6.84
C PHE A 24 7.90 -0.61 7.17
N PRO A 25 6.80 -0.39 7.93
CA PRO A 25 5.86 -1.45 8.28
C PRO A 25 5.21 -2.07 7.04
N VAL A 26 5.13 -3.40 7.02
CA VAL A 26 4.45 -4.18 5.98
C VAL A 26 3.40 -5.07 6.63
N GLY A 27 2.26 -5.22 5.97
CA GLY A 27 1.15 -6.05 6.44
C GLY A 27 0.44 -6.76 5.30
N LYS A 28 -0.37 -7.77 5.65
CA LYS A 28 -1.20 -8.50 4.71
C LYS A 28 -2.38 -7.63 4.26
N GLU A 29 -2.69 -7.67 2.97
CA GLU A 29 -3.90 -7.08 2.40
C GLU A 29 -5.12 -7.83 2.97
N ASN A 30 -5.90 -7.16 3.82
CA ASN A 30 -7.08 -7.73 4.49
C ASN A 30 -8.37 -7.02 4.03
N GLY A 31 -8.55 -6.86 2.72
CA GLY A 31 -9.69 -6.14 2.13
C GLY A 31 -9.54 -4.61 2.09
N ILE A 32 -8.34 -4.10 2.37
CA ILE A 32 -7.99 -2.68 2.26
C ILE A 32 -8.22 -2.19 0.83
N ALA A 33 -7.80 -2.94 -0.18
CA ALA A 33 -7.97 -2.58 -1.59
C ALA A 33 -9.45 -2.40 -1.96
N LYS A 34 -10.34 -3.22 -1.39
CA LYS A 34 -11.79 -3.05 -1.57
C LYS A 34 -12.30 -1.80 -0.85
N ALA A 35 -11.84 -1.54 0.37
CA ALA A 35 -12.25 -0.38 1.17
C ALA A 35 -11.84 0.94 0.51
N VAL A 36 -10.68 0.99 -0.15
CA VAL A 36 -10.21 2.19 -0.88
C VAL A 36 -10.67 2.23 -2.35
N GLY A 37 -11.58 1.35 -2.76
CA GLY A 37 -12.13 1.34 -4.13
C GLY A 37 -11.15 0.90 -5.22
N ALA A 38 -10.01 0.31 -4.86
CA ALA A 38 -8.89 0.01 -5.75
C ALA A 38 -8.87 -1.46 -6.22
N LYS A 39 -10.04 -2.07 -6.37
CA LYS A 39 -10.18 -3.50 -6.69
C LYS A 39 -9.54 -3.82 -8.05
N GLY A 40 -8.55 -4.70 -8.05
CA GLY A 40 -7.91 -5.21 -9.28
C GLY A 40 -6.73 -4.39 -9.78
N LEU A 41 -6.28 -3.39 -9.02
CA LEU A 41 -5.05 -2.64 -9.29
C LEU A 41 -3.87 -3.30 -8.58
N SER A 42 -2.76 -3.47 -9.29
CA SER A 42 -1.51 -4.05 -8.73
C SER A 42 -0.74 -3.05 -7.89
N ASP A 43 -0.73 -1.78 -8.32
CA ASP A 43 0.00 -0.69 -7.67
C ASP A 43 -0.99 0.41 -7.31
N ILE A 44 -1.08 0.72 -6.02
CA ILE A 44 -1.99 1.75 -5.50
C ILE A 44 -1.23 2.55 -4.45
N VAL A 45 -1.29 3.87 -4.57
CA VAL A 45 -0.82 4.78 -3.53
C VAL A 45 -2.02 5.49 -2.93
N VAL A 46 -2.14 5.40 -1.62
CA VAL A 46 -3.23 5.99 -0.85
C VAL A 46 -2.65 7.10 0.02
N PHE A 47 -3.19 8.31 -0.12
CA PHE A 47 -2.85 9.47 0.69
C PHE A 47 -3.92 9.62 1.78
N ILE A 48 -3.48 9.59 3.03
CA ILE A 48 -4.33 9.67 4.23
C ILE A 48 -3.90 10.90 5.03
N SER A 49 -4.86 11.72 5.47
CA SER A 49 -4.61 12.90 6.29
C SER A 49 -4.12 12.53 7.70
N ARG A 50 -3.66 13.53 8.46
CA ARG A 50 -3.29 13.34 9.87
C ARG A 50 -4.46 12.90 10.76
N ASP A 51 -5.68 13.25 10.37
CA ASP A 51 -6.91 12.88 11.07
C ASP A 51 -7.44 11.50 10.63
N GLY A 52 -6.74 10.82 9.72
CA GLY A 52 -7.11 9.50 9.21
C GLY A 52 -8.11 9.52 8.05
N GLU A 53 -8.34 10.68 7.44
CA GLU A 53 -9.26 10.81 6.31
C GLU A 53 -8.58 10.44 4.98
N LEU A 54 -9.32 9.79 4.09
CA LEU A 54 -8.84 9.48 2.75
C LEU A 54 -8.82 10.74 1.88
N ILE A 55 -7.63 11.21 1.51
CA ILE A 55 -7.48 12.39 0.64
C ILE A 55 -7.53 11.96 -0.82
N LYS A 56 -6.74 10.96 -1.18
CA LYS A 56 -6.53 10.59 -2.59
C LYS A 56 -6.11 9.13 -2.75
N VAL A 57 -6.54 8.53 -3.86
CA VAL A 57 -6.09 7.21 -4.33
C VAL A 57 -5.52 7.37 -5.73
N VAL A 58 -4.29 6.89 -5.94
CA VAL A 58 -3.63 6.86 -7.24
C VAL A 58 -3.45 5.41 -7.64
N GLY A 59 -4.06 5.03 -8.77
CA GLY A 59 -3.89 3.72 -9.37
C GLY A 59 -2.75 3.70 -10.39
N GLY A 60 -1.94 2.65 -10.37
CA GLY A 60 -0.78 2.49 -11.23
C GLY A 60 0.47 3.22 -10.72
N PRO A 61 1.55 3.21 -11.51
CA PRO A 61 2.82 3.78 -11.12
C PRO A 61 2.71 5.30 -10.88
N ILE A 62 3.18 5.76 -9.73
CA ILE A 62 3.26 7.17 -9.39
C ILE A 62 4.68 7.70 -9.64
N SER A 63 4.80 8.94 -10.12
CA SER A 63 6.11 9.59 -10.20
C SER A 63 6.53 10.11 -8.83
N TYR A 64 7.84 10.20 -8.59
CA TYR A 64 8.37 10.77 -7.34
C TYR A 64 7.86 12.20 -7.10
N ALA A 65 7.81 13.04 -8.15
CA ALA A 65 7.29 14.40 -8.04
C ALA A 65 5.82 14.45 -7.59
N ALA A 66 4.97 13.56 -8.13
CA ALA A 66 3.57 13.48 -7.73
C ALA A 66 3.40 12.91 -6.32
N LEU A 67 4.29 11.99 -5.90
CA LEU A 67 4.32 11.47 -4.54
C LEU A 67 4.70 12.57 -3.53
N SER A 68 5.76 13.33 -3.79
CA SER A 68 6.21 14.41 -2.92
C SER A 68 5.15 15.50 -2.76
N ALA A 69 4.52 15.94 -3.87
CA ALA A 69 3.47 16.94 -3.82
C ALA A 69 2.25 16.48 -2.99
N GLY A 70 1.86 15.20 -3.08
CA GLY A 70 0.78 14.66 -2.27
C GLY A 70 1.14 14.53 -0.78
N ILE A 71 2.41 14.34 -0.45
CA ILE A 71 2.89 14.35 0.95
C ILE A 71 2.88 15.78 1.50
N GLU A 72 3.31 16.77 0.71
CA GLU A 72 3.27 18.19 1.09
C GLU A 72 1.84 18.64 1.43
N GLU A 73 0.85 18.24 0.62
CA GLU A 73 -0.59 18.50 0.86
C GLU A 73 -1.10 17.92 2.18
N ILE A 74 -0.52 16.82 2.69
CA ILE A 74 -0.87 16.24 4.01
C ILE A 74 -0.20 17.00 5.16
N LEU A 75 0.94 17.65 4.91
CA LEU A 75 1.76 18.26 5.94
C LEU A 75 1.37 19.69 6.28
N GLU A 76 0.80 20.42 5.30
CA GLU A 76 0.18 21.74 5.46
C GLU A 76 -1.11 21.69 6.30
#